data_AF-A0A9N8N105-F1
#
_entry.id   AF-A0A9N8N105-F1
#
_cell.length_a   1.000
_cell.length_b   1.000
_cell.length_c   1.000
_cell.angle_alpha   90.00
_cell.angle_beta   90.00
_cell.angle_gamma   90.00
#
_symmetry.space_group_name_H-M   'P 1'
#
loop_
_entity.id
_entity.type
_entity.pdbx_description
1 polymer ?
#
loop_
_entity_poly.entity_id
_entity_poly.type
_entity_poly.pdbx_seq_one_letter_code
_entity_poly.pdbx_strand_id
1 'polypeptide(L)'
;MQVVDSHIHLWDLKTHRYPWLENPGVSFVGDARELKHDYLLDDLLGEAGDIEVLKLVHVEANHDPADPVEETRWLQSIADRPASRGMPNAIVAAVDLSAANAPEILEAHASFANTRGIRQILNVHENKLFDYVGRHFMREPQWREHLALLRRYDMSFDLQLYPSQMEEAAALARAHGDTIFIINHAGMFVDRSSVAGYRAWRDGMRTLAGCRNVVVKISGLAMFDHQWTVESLRPYVLETIDTFGVERAMFASNFPVDRLFGSYPDLWRAYAAIVDGASVAEKEALFCRNAERFYRI
;
A
#
# COMPACT_ATOMS: atom_id res chain seq x y z
N MET A 1 -4.26 -8.81 20.03
CA MET A 1 -3.26 -9.18 18.99
C MET A 1 -2.43 -7.95 18.70
N GLN A 2 -1.12 -8.07 18.49
CA GLN A 2 -0.25 -6.95 18.16
C GLN A 2 0.00 -6.87 16.65
N VAL A 3 -0.07 -5.68 16.08
CA VAL A 3 0.13 -5.45 14.64
C VAL A 3 0.93 -4.18 14.36
N VAL A 4 1.71 -4.22 13.29
CA VAL A 4 2.21 -3.03 12.58
C VAL A 4 1.43 -2.95 11.28
N ASP A 5 0.55 -1.96 11.17
CA ASP A 5 -0.26 -1.80 9.98
C ASP A 5 0.55 -1.09 8.90
N SER A 6 0.99 -1.86 7.92
CA SER A 6 1.87 -1.37 6.86
C SER A 6 1.14 -0.60 5.75
N HIS A 7 -0.18 -0.41 5.83
CA HIS A 7 -0.93 0.31 4.81
C HIS A 7 -2.24 0.85 5.37
N ILE A 8 -2.23 2.13 5.74
CA ILE A 8 -3.42 2.90 6.06
C ILE A 8 -3.44 4.21 5.27
N HIS A 9 -4.60 4.85 5.27
CA HIS A 9 -4.81 6.19 4.76
C HIS A 9 -5.47 7.02 5.87
N LEU A 10 -5.02 8.27 6.01
CA LEU A 10 -5.67 9.29 6.84
C LEU A 10 -5.98 10.48 5.94
N TRP A 11 -7.09 11.15 6.21
CA TRP A 11 -7.44 12.41 5.54
C TRP A 11 -8.32 13.30 6.44
N ASP A 12 -8.09 14.61 6.37
CA ASP A 12 -8.93 15.63 7.01
C ASP A 12 -9.57 16.50 5.92
N LEU A 13 -10.84 16.26 5.61
CA LEU A 13 -11.55 16.96 4.53
C LEU A 13 -11.93 18.39 4.89
N LYS A 14 -11.77 18.79 6.17
CA LYS A 14 -12.02 20.16 6.62
C LYS A 14 -10.84 21.08 6.35
N THR A 15 -9.63 20.55 6.34
CA THR A 15 -8.38 21.34 6.26
C THR A 15 -7.54 21.02 5.03
N HIS A 16 -7.75 19.86 4.41
CA HIS A 16 -6.95 19.36 3.29
C HIS A 16 -7.88 18.99 2.13
N ARG A 17 -7.31 18.89 0.93
CA ARG A 17 -8.08 18.67 -0.29
C ARG A 17 -7.73 17.33 -0.92
N TYR A 18 -8.74 16.51 -1.14
CA TYR A 18 -8.65 15.20 -1.78
C TYR A 18 -9.60 15.19 -2.98
N PRO A 19 -9.14 15.49 -4.20
CA PRO A 19 -10.01 15.69 -5.36
C PRO A 19 -10.96 14.51 -5.62
N TRP A 20 -10.52 13.28 -5.38
CA TRP A 20 -11.33 12.07 -5.58
C TRP A 20 -12.49 11.93 -4.56
N LEU A 21 -12.44 12.63 -3.42
CA LEU A 21 -13.50 12.67 -2.41
C LEU A 21 -14.42 13.90 -2.53
N GLU A 22 -14.15 14.84 -3.46
CA GLU A 22 -15.04 15.99 -3.68
C GLU A 22 -16.38 15.56 -4.27
N ASN A 23 -16.34 14.68 -5.26
CA ASN A 23 -17.52 14.12 -5.94
C ASN A 23 -17.38 12.61 -6.11
N PRO A 24 -17.35 11.84 -5.01
CA PRO A 24 -17.09 10.41 -5.07
C PRO A 24 -18.29 9.70 -5.68
N GLY A 25 -17.97 8.66 -6.46
CA GLY A 25 -18.96 7.80 -7.09
C GLY A 25 -18.79 6.34 -6.63
N VAL A 26 -19.55 5.48 -7.30
CA VAL A 26 -19.36 4.04 -7.20
C VAL A 26 -18.26 3.64 -8.18
N SER A 27 -17.28 2.88 -7.71
CA SER A 27 -16.25 2.26 -8.54
C SER A 27 -16.15 0.78 -8.20
N PHE A 28 -15.15 0.07 -8.76
CA PHE A 28 -14.94 -1.33 -8.36
C PHE A 28 -14.53 -1.47 -6.89
N VAL A 29 -14.00 -0.42 -6.25
CA VAL A 29 -13.63 -0.43 -4.83
C VAL A 29 -14.84 -0.29 -3.90
N GLY A 30 -16.05 -0.15 -4.46
CA GLY A 30 -17.28 0.10 -3.72
C GLY A 30 -17.80 1.53 -3.87
N ASP A 31 -18.70 1.90 -2.97
CA ASP A 31 -19.30 3.23 -2.93
C ASP A 31 -18.42 4.20 -2.12
N ALA A 32 -17.58 4.98 -2.82
CA ALA A 32 -16.67 5.91 -2.18
C ALA A 32 -17.38 7.07 -1.46
N ARG A 33 -18.71 7.24 -1.62
CA ARG A 33 -19.48 8.23 -0.83
C ARG A 33 -19.43 7.93 0.66
N GLU A 34 -19.31 6.67 1.05
CA GLU A 34 -19.14 6.26 2.44
C GLU A 34 -17.77 6.67 3.01
N LEU A 35 -16.77 6.93 2.16
CA LEU A 35 -15.44 7.41 2.54
C LEU A 35 -15.35 8.94 2.62
N LYS A 36 -16.41 9.67 2.25
CA LYS A 36 -16.44 11.14 2.23
C LYS A 36 -16.69 11.75 3.62
N HIS A 37 -15.79 11.46 4.54
CA HIS A 37 -15.72 12.03 5.88
C HIS A 37 -14.27 12.09 6.32
N ASP A 38 -13.97 12.88 7.36
CA ASP A 38 -12.63 12.88 7.95
C ASP A 38 -12.32 11.49 8.52
N TYR A 39 -11.11 11.00 8.29
CA TYR A 39 -10.62 9.77 8.89
C TYR A 39 -9.23 10.03 9.45
N LEU A 40 -9.17 10.25 10.76
CA LEU A 40 -7.97 10.66 11.49
C LEU A 40 -7.39 9.50 12.30
N LEU A 41 -6.22 9.74 12.89
CA LEU A 41 -5.53 8.74 13.71
C LEU A 41 -6.42 8.21 14.86
N ASP A 42 -7.15 9.11 15.52
CA ASP A 42 -8.04 8.73 16.63
C ASP A 42 -9.21 7.86 16.17
N ASP A 43 -9.71 8.07 14.94
CA ASP A 43 -10.77 7.25 14.36
C ASP A 43 -10.27 5.82 14.11
N LEU A 44 -9.10 5.67 13.47
CA LEU A 44 -8.47 4.36 13.25
C LEU A 44 -8.19 3.63 14.57
N LEU A 45 -7.60 4.32 15.56
CA LEU A 45 -7.30 3.73 16.86
C LEU A 45 -8.58 3.37 17.64
N GLY A 46 -9.65 4.15 17.48
CA GLY A 46 -10.96 3.85 18.03
C GLY A 46 -11.62 2.62 17.39
N GLU A 47 -11.43 2.43 16.08
CA GLU A 47 -11.93 1.26 15.34
C GLU A 47 -11.11 -0.01 15.59
N ALA A 48 -9.86 0.13 16.05
CA ALA A 48 -8.97 -1.00 16.29
C ALA A 48 -9.45 -1.98 17.39
N GLY A 49 -10.31 -1.52 18.31
CA GLY A 49 -10.89 -2.38 19.35
C GLY A 49 -9.84 -3.05 20.24
N ASP A 50 -9.75 -4.38 20.19
CA ASP A 50 -8.79 -5.20 20.93
C ASP A 50 -7.48 -5.50 20.16
N ILE A 51 -7.35 -4.97 18.94
CA ILE A 51 -6.12 -5.02 18.18
C ILE A 51 -5.19 -3.93 18.71
N GLU A 52 -4.04 -4.34 19.24
CA GLU A 52 -2.99 -3.45 19.70
C GLU A 52 -2.17 -3.00 18.49
N VAL A 53 -2.48 -1.81 17.97
CA VAL A 53 -1.73 -1.16 16.90
C VAL A 53 -0.43 -0.59 17.49
N LEU A 54 0.70 -1.17 17.09
CA LEU A 54 2.02 -0.78 17.56
C LEU A 54 2.62 0.36 16.74
N LYS A 55 2.51 0.27 15.41
CA LYS A 55 3.03 1.24 14.45
C LYS A 55 2.15 1.30 13.21
N LEU A 56 2.19 2.43 12.51
CA LEU A 56 1.43 2.66 11.28
C LEU A 56 2.33 3.14 10.15
N VAL A 57 2.06 2.67 8.94
CA VAL A 57 2.60 3.21 7.70
C VAL A 57 1.45 3.84 6.93
N HIS A 58 1.44 5.18 6.87
CA HIS A 58 0.52 5.90 5.99
C HIS A 58 1.04 5.81 4.55
N VAL A 59 0.13 5.53 3.62
CA VAL A 59 0.38 5.58 2.19
C VAL A 59 -0.44 6.71 1.60
N GLU A 60 0.16 7.53 0.71
CA GLU A 60 -0.48 8.70 0.10
C GLU A 60 -1.93 8.41 -0.32
N ALA A 61 -2.83 9.34 -0.08
CA ALA A 61 -4.25 9.13 -0.30
C ALA A 61 -4.79 9.94 -1.49
N ASN A 62 -3.99 10.13 -2.55
CA ASN A 62 -4.28 10.99 -3.70
C ASN A 62 -4.67 12.42 -3.25
N HIS A 63 -3.84 13.01 -2.38
CA HIS A 63 -3.96 14.40 -1.95
C HIS A 63 -3.88 15.39 -3.13
N ASP A 64 -4.27 16.65 -2.91
CA ASP A 64 -4.19 17.72 -3.90
C ASP A 64 -2.80 17.79 -4.57
N PRO A 65 -2.72 17.58 -5.90
CA PRO A 65 -1.45 17.63 -6.63
C PRO A 65 -0.85 19.04 -6.70
N ALA A 66 -1.57 20.09 -6.30
CA ALA A 66 -1.05 21.46 -6.26
C ALA A 66 0.04 21.69 -5.20
N ASP A 67 0.00 20.97 -4.07
CA ASP A 67 1.10 20.90 -3.10
C ASP A 67 1.29 19.42 -2.68
N PRO A 68 2.09 18.64 -3.44
CA PRO A 68 2.27 17.21 -3.19
C PRO A 68 2.99 16.90 -1.86
N VAL A 69 3.58 17.92 -1.21
CA VAL A 69 4.32 17.78 0.06
C VAL A 69 3.43 18.08 1.26
N GLU A 70 2.27 18.69 1.03
CA GLU A 70 1.33 19.11 2.08
C GLU A 70 0.87 17.93 2.95
N GLU A 71 0.43 16.83 2.34
CA GLU A 71 0.00 15.62 3.07
C GLU A 71 1.13 15.08 3.97
N THR A 72 2.36 15.03 3.47
CA THR A 72 3.52 14.55 4.26
C THR A 72 3.82 15.49 5.42
N ARG A 73 3.76 16.80 5.21
CA ARG A 73 3.95 17.82 6.25
C ARG A 73 2.91 17.69 7.36
N TRP A 74 1.65 17.51 6.97
CA TRP A 74 0.55 17.31 7.91
C TRP A 74 0.71 16.02 8.71
N LEU A 75 1.00 14.90 8.06
CA LEU A 75 1.19 13.61 8.73
C LEU A 75 2.38 13.63 9.69
N GLN A 76 3.49 14.27 9.32
CA GLN A 76 4.61 14.48 10.27
C GLN A 76 4.14 15.28 11.49
N SER A 77 3.33 16.32 11.30
CA SER A 77 2.79 17.11 12.42
C SER A 77 1.85 16.31 13.35
N ILE A 78 1.25 15.21 12.86
CA ILE A 78 0.51 14.26 13.70
C ILE A 78 1.50 13.40 14.48
N ALA A 79 2.51 12.84 13.80
CA ALA A 79 3.53 11.99 14.41
C ALA A 79 4.34 12.71 15.50
N ASP A 80 4.57 14.01 15.36
CA ASP A 80 5.31 14.83 16.32
C ASP A 80 4.54 15.07 17.63
N ARG A 81 3.22 14.80 17.66
CA ARG A 81 2.39 14.96 18.87
C ARG A 81 2.71 13.83 19.85
N PRO A 82 3.00 14.10 21.13
CA PRO A 82 3.24 13.03 22.10
C PRO A 82 2.10 12.00 22.19
N ALA A 83 0.85 12.45 22.01
CA ALA A 83 -0.33 11.58 22.06
C ALA A 83 -0.41 10.57 20.89
N SER A 84 0.21 10.85 19.74
CA SER A 84 0.19 9.92 18.60
C SER A 84 1.17 8.76 18.76
N ARG A 85 2.06 8.81 19.78
CA ARG A 85 3.13 7.81 20.00
C ARG A 85 4.04 7.64 18.77
N GLY A 86 4.21 8.71 17.99
CA GLY A 86 5.02 8.70 16.77
C GLY A 86 4.27 8.23 15.51
N MET A 87 2.95 8.01 15.56
CA MET A 87 2.17 7.54 14.43
C MET A 87 1.71 8.69 13.50
N PRO A 88 1.73 8.49 12.16
CA PRO A 88 2.27 7.32 11.49
C PRO A 88 3.80 7.29 11.56
N ASN A 89 4.35 6.11 11.84
CA ASN A 89 5.79 5.90 12.00
C ASN A 89 6.54 5.96 10.67
N ALA A 90 5.84 5.64 9.58
CA ALA A 90 6.32 5.82 8.23
C ALA A 90 5.26 6.50 7.35
N ILE A 91 5.73 7.33 6.43
CA ILE A 91 4.95 8.00 5.40
C ILE A 91 5.50 7.52 4.04
N VAL A 92 4.61 6.99 3.22
CA VAL A 92 4.84 6.68 1.81
C VAL A 92 4.19 7.78 0.99
N ALA A 93 5.00 8.75 0.55
CA ALA A 93 4.53 10.01 0.00
C ALA A 93 4.21 9.94 -1.51
N ALA A 94 3.41 10.90 -1.99
CA ALA A 94 3.10 11.04 -3.42
C ALA A 94 4.17 11.84 -4.15
N VAL A 95 4.62 11.34 -5.30
CA VAL A 95 5.42 12.09 -6.28
C VAL A 95 4.99 11.68 -7.68
N ASP A 96 4.68 12.64 -8.55
CA ASP A 96 4.63 12.38 -9.99
C ASP A 96 6.05 12.32 -10.54
N LEU A 97 6.61 11.12 -10.64
CA LEU A 97 7.97 10.92 -11.15
C LEU A 97 8.11 11.24 -12.65
N SER A 98 7.00 11.46 -13.37
CA SER A 98 7.04 11.93 -14.76
C SER A 98 7.23 13.45 -14.87
N ALA A 99 7.08 14.18 -13.77
CA ALA A 99 7.18 15.64 -13.76
C ALA A 99 8.66 16.09 -13.67
N ALA A 100 8.98 17.20 -14.33
CA ALA A 100 10.35 17.75 -14.34
C ALA A 100 10.84 18.18 -12.94
N ASN A 101 9.92 18.57 -12.05
CA ASN A 101 10.20 18.97 -10.68
C ASN A 101 10.21 17.80 -9.68
N ALA A 102 10.03 16.55 -10.12
CA ALA A 102 10.06 15.39 -9.21
C ALA A 102 11.31 15.33 -8.31
N PRO A 103 12.54 15.67 -8.78
CA PRO A 103 13.72 15.70 -7.90
C PRO A 103 13.58 16.66 -6.71
N GLU A 104 12.95 17.82 -6.92
CA GLU A 104 12.75 18.86 -5.90
C GLU A 104 11.68 18.41 -4.89
N ILE A 105 10.60 17.77 -5.37
CA ILE A 105 9.55 17.22 -4.51
C ILE A 105 10.10 16.06 -3.66
N LEU A 106 10.94 15.19 -4.22
CA LEU A 106 11.61 14.12 -3.48
C LEU A 106 12.50 14.67 -2.36
N GLU A 107 13.29 15.70 -2.65
CA GLU A 107 14.12 16.37 -1.64
C GLU A 107 13.27 17.00 -0.52
N ALA A 108 12.16 17.64 -0.87
CA ALA A 108 11.24 18.22 0.10
C ALA A 108 10.62 17.14 1.01
N HIS A 109 10.17 16.01 0.45
CA HIS A 109 9.68 14.88 1.23
C HIS A 109 10.75 14.28 2.15
N ALA A 110 12.00 14.19 1.68
CA ALA A 110 13.13 13.68 2.46
C ALA A 110 13.47 14.53 3.69
N SER A 111 12.97 15.78 3.77
CA SER A 111 13.15 16.64 4.95
C SER A 111 12.30 16.23 6.15
N PHE A 112 11.30 15.36 5.97
CA PHE A 112 10.44 14.86 7.05
C PHE A 112 10.94 13.51 7.57
N ALA A 113 11.09 13.39 8.89
CA ALA A 113 11.76 12.28 9.56
C ALA A 113 11.09 10.91 9.31
N ASN A 114 9.76 10.91 9.15
CA ASN A 114 8.97 9.71 8.96
C ASN A 114 8.78 9.34 7.47
N THR A 115 9.33 10.09 6.52
CA THR A 115 9.27 9.70 5.10
C THR A 115 10.15 8.49 4.85
N ARG A 116 9.55 7.39 4.36
CA ARG A 116 10.23 6.10 4.15
C ARG A 116 10.06 5.51 2.76
N GLY A 117 9.13 6.03 1.97
CA GLY A 117 8.90 5.56 0.62
C GLY A 117 8.10 6.54 -0.20
N ILE A 118 7.97 6.22 -1.48
CA ILE A 118 7.15 6.93 -2.44
C ILE A 118 6.14 5.94 -3.05
N ARG A 119 4.92 6.40 -3.29
CA ARG A 119 3.96 5.73 -4.17
C ARG A 119 3.58 6.66 -5.31
N GLN A 120 3.47 6.08 -6.49
CA GLN A 120 2.70 6.63 -7.60
C GLN A 120 1.84 5.48 -8.15
N ILE A 121 0.54 5.68 -8.29
CA ILE A 121 -0.35 4.67 -8.86
C ILE A 121 0.04 4.43 -10.32
N LEU A 122 0.23 3.16 -10.70
CA LEU A 122 0.67 2.78 -12.06
C LEU A 122 -0.38 2.01 -12.86
N ASN A 123 -1.53 1.72 -12.25
CA ASN A 123 -2.55 0.82 -12.77
C ASN A 123 -3.09 1.27 -14.13
N VAL A 124 -2.74 0.52 -15.18
CA VAL A 124 -3.28 0.67 -16.54
C VAL A 124 -4.04 -0.58 -16.91
N HIS A 125 -5.26 -0.41 -17.43
CA HIS A 125 -6.13 -1.51 -17.79
C HIS A 125 -6.95 -1.20 -19.05
N GLU A 126 -7.28 -2.22 -19.84
CA GLU A 126 -8.08 -2.04 -21.07
C GLU A 126 -9.53 -1.63 -20.74
N ASN A 127 -10.12 -2.25 -19.72
CA ASN A 127 -11.40 -1.82 -19.16
C ASN A 127 -11.22 -0.55 -18.31
N LYS A 128 -11.88 0.53 -18.72
CA LYS A 128 -11.85 1.86 -18.08
C LYS A 128 -12.36 1.89 -16.65
N LEU A 129 -13.14 0.89 -16.21
CA LEU A 129 -13.52 0.77 -14.81
C LEU A 129 -12.32 0.51 -13.88
N PHE A 130 -11.26 -0.11 -14.41
CA PHE A 130 -10.04 -0.45 -13.67
C PHE A 130 -8.85 0.42 -14.09
N ASP A 131 -8.97 1.26 -15.13
CA ASP A 131 -7.86 2.09 -15.59
C ASP A 131 -7.74 3.35 -14.72
N TYR A 132 -6.67 3.45 -13.91
CA TYR A 132 -6.47 4.60 -13.02
C TYR A 132 -5.76 5.75 -13.71
N VAL A 133 -4.73 5.44 -14.50
CA VAL A 133 -3.82 6.47 -15.01
C VAL A 133 -3.76 6.56 -16.52
N GLY A 134 -4.21 5.53 -17.26
CA GLY A 134 -4.22 5.53 -18.73
C GLY A 134 -2.86 5.75 -19.40
N ARG A 135 -1.77 5.68 -18.63
CA ARG A 135 -0.41 6.06 -19.02
C ARG A 135 0.58 5.03 -18.47
N HIS A 136 1.39 4.45 -19.35
CA HIS A 136 2.40 3.46 -18.98
C HIS A 136 3.69 4.13 -18.49
N PHE A 137 3.65 4.75 -17.31
CA PHE A 137 4.76 5.50 -16.72
C PHE A 137 6.09 4.72 -16.67
N MET A 138 6.05 3.43 -16.35
CA MET A 138 7.22 2.56 -16.25
C MET A 138 8.04 2.45 -17.55
N ARG A 139 7.44 2.78 -18.72
CA ARG A 139 8.11 2.79 -20.03
C ARG A 139 8.86 4.08 -20.32
N GLU A 140 8.62 5.12 -19.53
CA GLU A 140 9.09 6.47 -19.83
C GLU A 140 10.50 6.68 -19.28
N PRO A 141 11.48 7.13 -20.09
CA PRO A 141 12.85 7.32 -19.64
C PRO A 141 12.98 8.27 -18.45
N GLN A 142 12.31 9.42 -18.50
CA GLN A 142 12.36 10.41 -17.41
C GLN A 142 11.81 9.86 -16.10
N TRP A 143 10.68 9.13 -16.16
CA TRP A 143 10.09 8.52 -14.97
C TRP A 143 11.06 7.53 -14.32
N ARG A 144 11.76 6.72 -15.13
CA ARG A 144 12.77 5.76 -14.64
C ARG A 144 14.01 6.45 -14.07
N GLU A 145 14.43 7.56 -14.66
CA GLU A 145 15.53 8.39 -14.14
C GLU A 145 15.18 8.97 -12.77
N HIS A 146 13.96 9.47 -12.59
CA HIS A 146 13.49 10.01 -11.31
C HIS A 146 13.25 8.91 -10.27
N LEU A 147 12.73 7.74 -10.65
CA LEU A 147 12.65 6.57 -9.76
C LEU A 147 14.04 6.21 -9.20
N ALA A 148 15.09 6.30 -10.01
CA ALA A 148 16.45 6.01 -9.58
C ALA A 148 16.98 6.97 -8.49
N LEU A 149 16.31 8.11 -8.25
CA LEU A 149 16.67 9.05 -7.20
C LEU A 149 16.25 8.58 -5.81
N LEU A 150 15.28 7.67 -5.69
CA LEU A 150 14.80 7.17 -4.39
C LEU A 150 15.92 6.60 -3.51
N ARG A 151 16.90 5.92 -4.13
CA ARG A 151 18.07 5.38 -3.43
C ARG A 151 18.91 6.44 -2.72
N ARG A 152 18.88 7.70 -3.18
CA ARG A 152 19.63 8.81 -2.54
C ARG A 152 19.09 9.14 -1.16
N TYR A 153 17.81 8.85 -0.93
CA TYR A 153 17.09 9.15 0.30
C TYR A 153 16.69 7.87 1.06
N ASP A 154 17.21 6.71 0.65
CA ASP A 154 16.84 5.39 1.20
C ASP A 154 15.32 5.19 1.22
N MET A 155 14.61 5.63 0.17
CA MET A 155 13.16 5.51 0.04
C MET A 155 12.79 4.22 -0.70
N SER A 156 11.79 3.49 -0.21
CA SER A 156 11.15 2.40 -0.96
C SER A 156 10.22 2.93 -2.05
N PHE A 157 9.89 2.09 -3.03
CA PHE A 157 8.80 2.35 -3.95
C PHE A 157 7.63 1.41 -3.67
N ASP A 158 6.55 1.96 -3.16
CA ASP A 158 5.28 1.25 -3.00
C ASP A 158 4.62 1.09 -4.37
N LEU A 159 4.48 -0.16 -4.77
CA LEU A 159 4.23 -0.56 -6.14
C LEU A 159 2.78 -1.03 -6.29
N GLN A 160 1.90 -0.08 -6.63
CA GLN A 160 0.50 -0.34 -6.97
C GLN A 160 0.35 -0.52 -8.49
N LEU A 161 -0.01 -1.74 -8.92
CA LEU A 161 0.05 -2.20 -10.31
C LEU A 161 -0.93 -3.36 -10.55
N TYR A 162 -1.20 -3.73 -11.81
CA TYR A 162 -1.98 -4.93 -12.17
C TYR A 162 -1.13 -6.10 -12.70
N PRO A 163 -1.61 -7.36 -12.66
CA PRO A 163 -0.89 -8.52 -13.16
C PRO A 163 -0.24 -8.36 -14.55
N SER A 164 -0.92 -7.68 -15.48
CA SER A 164 -0.42 -7.39 -16.84
C SER A 164 0.87 -6.55 -16.89
N GLN A 165 1.22 -5.85 -15.80
CA GLN A 165 2.37 -4.97 -15.70
C GLN A 165 3.53 -5.58 -14.87
N MET A 166 3.36 -6.77 -14.29
CA MET A 166 4.34 -7.37 -13.35
C MET A 166 5.68 -7.72 -14.00
N GLU A 167 5.69 -8.13 -15.27
CA GLU A 167 6.95 -8.39 -16.01
C GLU A 167 7.78 -7.12 -16.18
N GLU A 168 7.12 -6.01 -16.52
CA GLU A 168 7.74 -4.70 -16.68
C GLU A 168 8.27 -4.17 -15.33
N ALA A 169 7.46 -4.31 -14.27
CA ALA A 169 7.87 -3.97 -12.92
C ALA A 169 9.05 -4.81 -12.42
N ALA A 170 9.12 -6.10 -12.77
CA ALA A 170 10.25 -6.96 -12.43
C ALA A 170 11.54 -6.54 -13.17
N ALA A 171 11.43 -6.09 -14.42
CA ALA A 171 12.56 -5.52 -15.14
C ALA A 171 13.10 -4.24 -14.46
N LEU A 172 12.20 -3.37 -13.97
CA LEU A 172 12.58 -2.21 -13.17
C LEU A 172 13.24 -2.61 -11.85
N ALA A 173 12.64 -3.53 -11.10
CA ALA A 173 13.20 -3.98 -9.82
C ALA A 173 14.62 -4.54 -9.98
N ARG A 174 14.88 -5.30 -11.06
CA ARG A 174 16.23 -5.79 -11.40
C ARG A 174 17.20 -4.66 -11.76
N ALA A 175 16.74 -3.62 -12.44
CA ALA A 175 17.56 -2.47 -12.81
C ALA A 175 17.88 -1.54 -11.62
N HIS A 176 17.05 -1.57 -10.58
CA HIS A 176 17.17 -0.74 -9.38
C HIS A 176 17.31 -1.62 -8.12
N GLY A 177 18.31 -2.52 -8.12
CA GLY A 177 18.53 -3.51 -7.05
C GLY A 177 18.74 -2.91 -5.65
N ASP A 178 19.13 -1.64 -5.59
CA ASP A 178 19.39 -0.87 -4.36
C ASP A 178 18.12 -0.25 -3.76
N THR A 179 16.99 -0.32 -4.47
CA THR A 179 15.69 0.21 -4.04
C THR A 179 14.76 -0.94 -3.72
N ILE A 180 14.10 -0.88 -2.56
CA ILE A 180 13.07 -1.84 -2.18
C ILE A 180 11.76 -1.50 -2.88
N PHE A 181 11.18 -2.47 -3.56
CA PHE A 181 9.85 -2.38 -4.18
C PHE A 181 8.84 -3.16 -3.33
N ILE A 182 7.74 -2.52 -2.97
CA ILE A 182 6.74 -3.07 -2.05
C ILE A 182 5.42 -3.21 -2.79
N ILE A 183 5.09 -4.41 -3.25
CA ILE A 183 3.83 -4.69 -3.96
C ILE A 183 2.66 -4.38 -3.05
N ASN A 184 1.75 -3.52 -3.50
CA ASN A 184 0.52 -3.20 -2.79
C ASN A 184 -0.58 -4.24 -3.09
N HIS A 185 -1.44 -4.48 -2.10
CA HIS A 185 -2.67 -5.26 -2.21
C HIS A 185 -2.54 -6.63 -2.89
N ALA A 186 -1.48 -7.38 -2.55
CA ALA A 186 -1.13 -8.64 -3.18
C ALA A 186 -1.13 -8.57 -4.72
N GLY A 187 -0.76 -7.44 -5.31
CA GLY A 187 -0.69 -7.24 -6.76
C GLY A 187 -2.02 -6.91 -7.44
N MET A 188 -3.01 -6.41 -6.67
CA MET A 188 -4.34 -5.96 -7.14
C MET A 188 -4.98 -6.91 -8.16
N PHE A 189 -5.17 -8.16 -7.77
CA PHE A 189 -5.75 -9.17 -8.63
C PHE A 189 -7.23 -8.88 -8.94
N VAL A 190 -7.49 -8.18 -10.05
CA VAL A 190 -8.85 -7.76 -10.47
C VAL A 190 -9.66 -8.87 -11.16
N ASP A 191 -9.03 -9.76 -11.93
CA ASP A 191 -9.72 -10.82 -12.69
C ASP A 191 -9.89 -12.11 -11.85
N ARG A 192 -10.64 -12.02 -10.75
CA ARG A 192 -10.81 -13.12 -9.77
C ARG A 192 -11.73 -14.25 -10.22
N SER A 193 -12.44 -14.08 -11.34
CA SER A 193 -13.46 -15.02 -11.81
C SER A 193 -12.96 -15.97 -12.89
N SER A 194 -11.77 -15.73 -13.45
CA SER A 194 -11.24 -16.52 -14.56
C SER A 194 -9.96 -17.29 -14.20
N VAL A 195 -9.82 -18.51 -14.74
CA VAL A 195 -8.59 -19.31 -14.59
C VAL A 195 -7.40 -18.60 -15.24
N ALA A 196 -7.63 -17.87 -16.33
CA ALA A 196 -6.58 -17.11 -17.02
C ALA A 196 -6.08 -15.96 -16.15
N GLY A 197 -6.98 -15.21 -15.52
CA GLY A 197 -6.70 -14.15 -14.58
C GLY A 197 -5.89 -14.65 -13.39
N TYR A 198 -6.33 -15.76 -12.76
CA TYR A 198 -5.61 -16.36 -11.64
C TYR A 198 -4.18 -16.77 -12.04
N ARG A 199 -4.00 -17.39 -13.21
CA ARG A 199 -2.66 -17.73 -13.72
C ARG A 199 -1.81 -16.49 -13.98
N ALA A 200 -2.36 -15.46 -14.61
CA ALA A 200 -1.65 -14.22 -14.89
C ALA A 200 -1.17 -13.53 -13.60
N TRP A 201 -2.04 -13.45 -12.59
CA TRP A 201 -1.66 -12.94 -11.26
C TRP A 201 -0.58 -13.79 -10.61
N ARG A 202 -0.80 -15.09 -10.49
CA ARG A 202 0.12 -16.00 -9.81
C ARG A 202 1.50 -16.01 -10.47
N ASP A 203 1.54 -16.11 -11.78
CA ASP A 203 2.80 -16.18 -12.53
C ASP A 203 3.53 -14.83 -12.49
N GLY A 204 2.81 -13.70 -12.57
CA GLY A 204 3.38 -12.36 -12.39
C GLY A 204 3.94 -12.12 -10.98
N MET A 205 3.23 -12.58 -9.94
CA MET A 205 3.69 -12.53 -8.55
C MET A 205 4.99 -13.33 -8.37
N ARG A 206 5.11 -14.49 -9.01
CA ARG A 206 6.34 -15.30 -9.03
C ARG A 206 7.49 -14.62 -9.77
N THR A 207 7.22 -13.97 -10.90
CA THR A 207 8.23 -13.16 -11.61
C THR A 207 8.79 -12.08 -10.69
N LEU A 208 7.92 -11.34 -9.99
CA LEU A 208 8.33 -10.31 -9.05
C LEU A 208 9.07 -10.88 -7.84
N ALA A 209 8.60 -12.00 -7.27
CA ALA A 209 9.24 -12.67 -6.16
C ALA A 209 10.66 -13.18 -6.49
N GLY A 210 10.97 -13.42 -7.77
CA GLY A 210 12.32 -13.71 -8.25
C GLY A 210 13.31 -12.55 -8.07
N CYS A 211 12.82 -11.32 -7.83
CA CYS A 211 13.64 -10.15 -7.55
C CYS A 211 13.86 -10.02 -6.03
N ARG A 212 15.12 -10.01 -5.58
CA ARG A 212 15.47 -10.04 -4.14
C ARG A 212 15.05 -8.77 -3.38
N ASN A 213 14.93 -7.66 -4.09
CA ASN A 213 14.51 -6.35 -3.57
C ASN A 213 13.00 -6.11 -3.70
N VAL A 214 12.21 -7.13 -4.04
CA VAL A 214 10.74 -7.04 -4.07
C VAL A 214 10.14 -7.80 -2.90
N VAL A 215 9.21 -7.13 -2.22
CA VAL A 215 8.43 -7.64 -1.08
C VAL A 215 6.94 -7.31 -1.31
N VAL A 216 6.05 -7.86 -0.49
CA VAL A 216 4.59 -7.75 -0.73
C VAL A 216 3.81 -7.43 0.53
N LYS A 217 2.83 -6.53 0.39
CA LYS A 217 1.74 -6.33 1.33
C LYS A 217 0.55 -7.21 0.96
N ILE A 218 0.08 -7.99 1.93
CA ILE A 218 -1.18 -8.71 1.86
C ILE A 218 -2.24 -7.80 2.49
N SER A 219 -2.91 -7.04 1.64
CA SER A 219 -3.88 -5.99 2.02
C SER A 219 -4.91 -5.78 0.92
N GLY A 220 -5.93 -4.96 1.16
CA GLY A 220 -6.89 -4.56 0.12
C GLY A 220 -7.69 -5.72 -0.46
N LEU A 221 -7.75 -6.87 0.21
CA LEU A 221 -8.43 -8.05 -0.33
C LEU A 221 -9.95 -7.91 -0.23
N ALA A 222 -10.45 -7.26 0.82
CA ALA A 222 -11.87 -7.04 1.02
C ALA A 222 -12.44 -6.10 -0.06
N MET A 223 -11.62 -5.15 -0.54
CA MET A 223 -11.95 -4.29 -1.68
C MET A 223 -12.26 -5.05 -2.98
N PHE A 224 -11.73 -6.27 -3.16
CA PHE A 224 -12.00 -7.12 -4.33
C PHE A 224 -12.99 -8.26 -4.04
N ASP A 225 -13.29 -8.53 -2.78
CA ASP A 225 -14.24 -9.54 -2.33
C ASP A 225 -15.16 -8.91 -1.28
N HIS A 226 -16.20 -8.23 -1.75
CA HIS A 226 -17.10 -7.43 -0.89
C HIS A 226 -17.92 -8.29 0.09
N GLN A 227 -17.94 -9.62 -0.12
CA GLN A 227 -18.60 -10.61 0.74
C GLN A 227 -17.57 -11.60 1.31
N TRP A 228 -16.36 -11.12 1.55
CA TRP A 228 -15.25 -11.96 1.95
C TRP A 228 -15.57 -12.80 3.18
N THR A 229 -14.93 -13.97 3.20
CA THR A 229 -14.85 -14.86 4.35
C THR A 229 -13.38 -15.24 4.55
N VAL A 230 -13.04 -15.78 5.71
CA VAL A 230 -11.68 -16.32 5.95
C VAL A 230 -11.28 -17.30 4.83
N GLU A 231 -12.21 -18.16 4.40
CA GLU A 231 -11.94 -19.17 3.36
C GLU A 231 -11.87 -18.61 1.95
N SER A 232 -12.56 -17.50 1.63
CA SER A 232 -12.41 -16.86 0.31
C SER A 232 -11.10 -16.09 0.18
N LEU A 233 -10.57 -15.56 1.28
CA LEU A 233 -9.26 -14.89 1.32
C LEU A 233 -8.09 -15.87 1.39
N ARG A 234 -8.26 -17.01 2.08
CA ARG A 234 -7.21 -18.00 2.36
C ARG A 234 -6.32 -18.36 1.16
N PRO A 235 -6.86 -18.68 -0.04
CA PRO A 235 -6.02 -19.10 -1.17
C PRO A 235 -5.05 -18.01 -1.63
N TYR A 236 -5.46 -16.75 -1.59
CA TYR A 236 -4.66 -15.62 -2.05
C TYR A 236 -3.60 -15.22 -1.04
N VAL A 237 -3.95 -15.27 0.25
CA VAL A 237 -3.00 -15.07 1.34
C VAL A 237 -1.91 -16.13 1.31
N LEU A 238 -2.29 -17.41 1.26
CA LEU A 238 -1.33 -18.53 1.27
C LEU A 238 -0.46 -18.56 0.00
N GLU A 239 -1.04 -18.39 -1.20
CA GLU A 239 -0.22 -18.34 -2.43
C GLU A 239 0.77 -17.17 -2.41
N THR A 240 0.39 -16.02 -1.84
CA THR A 240 1.30 -14.88 -1.70
C THR A 240 2.45 -15.20 -0.74
N ILE A 241 2.16 -15.81 0.42
CA ILE A 241 3.17 -16.22 1.40
C ILE A 241 4.09 -17.30 0.80
N ASP A 242 3.54 -18.31 0.13
CA ASP A 242 4.31 -19.38 -0.51
C ASP A 242 5.22 -18.83 -1.61
N THR A 243 4.75 -17.83 -2.36
CA THR A 243 5.50 -17.22 -3.46
C THR A 243 6.66 -16.35 -2.98
N PHE A 244 6.45 -15.51 -1.96
CA PHE A 244 7.45 -14.56 -1.49
C PHE A 244 8.33 -15.10 -0.35
N GLY A 245 7.81 -16.08 0.39
CA GLY A 245 8.28 -16.51 1.70
C GLY A 245 7.81 -15.56 2.79
N VAL A 246 7.66 -16.08 4.01
CA VAL A 246 7.22 -15.33 5.20
C VAL A 246 8.05 -14.06 5.40
N GLU A 247 9.36 -14.13 5.20
CA GLU A 247 10.26 -12.99 5.37
C GLU A 247 10.00 -11.84 4.39
N ARG A 248 9.27 -12.02 3.28
CA ARG A 248 9.03 -10.93 2.31
C ARG A 248 7.56 -10.57 2.16
N ALA A 249 6.72 -11.06 3.07
CA ALA A 249 5.30 -10.75 3.12
C ALA A 249 4.97 -9.99 4.42
N MET A 250 4.06 -9.02 4.34
CA MET A 250 3.54 -8.30 5.50
C MET A 250 2.03 -8.14 5.37
N PHE A 251 1.29 -8.33 6.46
CA PHE A 251 -0.14 -8.01 6.47
C PHE A 251 -0.35 -6.49 6.57
N ALA A 252 -1.45 -6.01 6.00
CA ALA A 252 -1.87 -4.62 6.12
C ALA A 252 -3.38 -4.50 5.93
N SER A 253 -3.97 -3.46 6.52
CA SER A 253 -5.44 -3.34 6.55
C SER A 253 -6.02 -2.66 5.32
N ASN A 254 -5.32 -1.70 4.70
CA ASN A 254 -5.88 -0.79 3.69
C ASN A 254 -7.02 0.09 4.23
N PHE A 255 -7.05 0.35 5.54
CA PHE A 255 -8.09 1.19 6.14
C PHE A 255 -7.91 2.68 5.79
N PRO A 256 -9.01 3.44 5.61
CA PRO A 256 -10.40 3.02 5.75
C PRO A 256 -11.03 2.49 4.45
N VAL A 257 -10.29 2.20 3.38
CA VAL A 257 -10.89 1.71 2.12
C VAL A 257 -11.56 0.35 2.34
N ASP A 258 -10.87 -0.59 3.00
CA ASP A 258 -11.43 -1.92 3.31
C ASP A 258 -12.56 -1.88 4.36
N ARG A 259 -12.74 -0.74 5.06
CA ARG A 259 -13.84 -0.51 6.01
C ARG A 259 -15.21 -0.65 5.35
N LEU A 260 -15.30 -0.40 4.04
CA LEU A 260 -16.53 -0.57 3.26
C LEU A 260 -17.08 -2.01 3.32
N PHE A 261 -16.24 -2.99 3.66
CA PHE A 261 -16.57 -4.40 3.57
C PHE A 261 -16.30 -5.18 4.86
N GLY A 262 -15.81 -4.54 5.92
CA GLY A 262 -15.51 -5.22 7.19
C GLY A 262 -14.96 -4.29 8.26
N SER A 263 -14.97 -4.75 9.52
CA SER A 263 -14.37 -4.01 10.62
C SER A 263 -12.85 -4.24 10.68
N TYR A 264 -12.11 -3.29 11.27
CA TYR A 264 -10.66 -3.39 11.45
C TYR A 264 -10.28 -4.68 12.19
N PRO A 265 -10.91 -5.04 13.33
CA PRO A 265 -10.57 -6.29 14.03
C PRO A 265 -10.89 -7.55 13.23
N ASP A 266 -11.99 -7.57 12.46
CA ASP A 266 -12.37 -8.76 11.71
C ASP A 266 -11.38 -9.09 10.60
N LEU A 267 -10.83 -8.07 9.93
CA LEU A 267 -9.79 -8.25 8.91
C LEU A 267 -8.51 -8.86 9.51
N TRP A 268 -8.03 -8.31 10.63
CA TRP A 268 -6.83 -8.84 11.31
C TRP A 268 -7.03 -10.27 11.84
N ARG A 269 -8.20 -10.55 12.42
CA ARG A 269 -8.56 -11.91 12.88
C ARG A 269 -8.67 -12.88 11.71
N ALA A 270 -9.14 -12.44 10.54
CA ALA A 270 -9.17 -13.27 9.35
C ALA A 270 -7.76 -13.66 8.89
N TYR A 271 -6.82 -12.70 8.83
CA TYR A 271 -5.42 -13.01 8.55
C TYR A 271 -4.82 -13.98 9.57
N ALA A 272 -5.10 -13.77 10.86
CA ALA A 272 -4.62 -14.64 11.93
C ALA A 272 -5.15 -16.07 11.82
N ALA A 273 -6.43 -16.22 11.51
CA ALA A 273 -7.06 -17.53 11.29
C ALA A 273 -6.51 -18.24 10.05
N ILE A 274 -6.10 -17.49 9.02
CA ILE A 274 -5.49 -18.08 7.82
C ILE A 274 -4.14 -18.71 8.14
N VAL A 275 -3.32 -18.06 8.96
CA VAL A 275 -1.97 -18.50 9.33
C VAL A 275 -1.90 -19.14 10.72
N ASP A 276 -3.00 -19.69 11.23
CA ASP A 276 -3.03 -20.22 12.60
C ASP A 276 -2.01 -21.35 12.83
N GLY A 277 -1.72 -22.15 11.80
CA GLY A 277 -0.71 -23.20 11.83
C GLY A 277 0.75 -22.71 11.75
N ALA A 278 0.99 -21.42 11.49
CA ALA A 278 2.35 -20.87 11.42
C ALA A 278 2.98 -20.76 12.82
N SER A 279 4.30 -20.84 12.87
CA SER A 279 5.07 -20.65 14.11
C SER A 279 4.92 -19.22 14.66
N VAL A 280 5.24 -19.05 15.94
CA VAL A 280 5.22 -17.72 16.58
C VAL A 280 6.12 -16.74 15.83
N ALA A 281 7.31 -17.17 15.40
CA ALA A 281 8.26 -16.32 14.67
C ALA A 281 7.74 -15.91 13.29
N GLU A 282 7.04 -16.80 12.59
CA GLU A 282 6.43 -16.49 11.28
C GLU A 282 5.26 -15.52 11.43
N LYS A 283 4.40 -15.73 12.44
CA LYS A 283 3.32 -14.78 12.78
C LYS A 283 3.92 -13.40 13.11
N GLU A 284 4.92 -13.34 13.98
CA GLU A 284 5.58 -12.08 14.34
C GLU A 284 6.21 -11.37 13.13
N ALA A 285 6.76 -12.13 12.18
CA ALA A 285 7.28 -11.57 10.92
C ALA A 285 6.17 -10.95 10.07
N LEU A 286 5.07 -11.68 9.84
CA LEU A 286 3.96 -11.25 8.99
C LEU A 286 3.18 -10.06 9.58
N PHE A 287 2.94 -10.06 10.90
CA PHE A 287 2.12 -9.03 11.56
C PHE A 287 2.92 -7.80 12.01
N CYS A 288 4.24 -7.92 12.24
CA CYS A 288 5.05 -6.83 12.78
C CYS A 288 6.41 -6.66 12.08
N ARG A 289 7.34 -7.61 12.25
CA ARG A 289 8.77 -7.35 12.02
C ARG A 289 9.13 -7.04 10.57
N ASN A 290 8.41 -7.59 9.60
CA ASN A 290 8.70 -7.29 8.20
C ASN A 290 8.37 -5.85 7.85
N ALA A 291 7.24 -5.32 8.34
CA ALA A 291 6.90 -3.92 8.14
C ALA A 291 7.94 -3.01 8.81
N GLU A 292 8.34 -3.30 10.04
CA GLU A 292 9.39 -2.57 10.75
C GLU A 292 10.72 -2.56 10.00
N ARG A 293 11.14 -3.73 9.49
CA ARG A 293 12.38 -3.87 8.71
C ARG A 293 12.33 -3.11 7.40
N PHE A 294 11.28 -3.28 6.61
CA PHE A 294 11.22 -2.70 5.26
C PHE A 294 10.91 -1.20 5.26
N TYR A 295 10.25 -0.68 6.29
CA TYR A 295 10.02 0.75 6.49
C TYR A 295 10.99 1.43 7.45
N ARG A 296 11.90 0.70 8.10
CA ARG A 296 12.93 1.26 9.01
C ARG A 296 12.29 2.06 10.17
N ILE A 297 11.37 1.42 10.88
CA ILE A 297 10.57 2.01 11.98
C ILE A 297 10.58 1.19 13.26
#